data_AF-A0AAW4YE28-F1
#
_entry.id   AF-A0AAW4YE28-F1
#
_cell.length_a   1.000
_cell.length_b   1.000
_cell.length_c   1.000
_cell.angle_alpha   90.00
_cell.angle_beta   90.00
_cell.angle_gamma   90.00
#
_symmetry.space_group_name_H-M   'P 1'
#
loop_
_entity.id
_entity.type
_entity.pdbx_description
1 polymer ?
#
loop_
_entity_poly.entity_id
_entity_poly.type
_entity_poly.pdbx_seq_one_letter_code
_entity_poly.pdbx_strand_id
1 'polypeptide(L)'
;GEGEDALGYKNMPSKTQFVKHRDIIQVGNVKLEVLHTPGHTPESISFLLTDLGGGSSVPMGLFSGDFIFVGDIGRPDLLEKSVQIKGSTEISAK
;
A
#
# COMPACT_ATOMS: atom_id res chain seq x y z
N GLY A 1 2.05 3.94 -12.35
CA GLY A 1 0.85 3.14 -12.08
C GLY A 1 1.22 2.04 -11.13
N GLU A 2 0.24 1.50 -10.41
CA GLU A 2 0.51 0.47 -9.41
C GLU A 2 1.15 -0.78 -10.02
N GLY A 3 2.27 -1.21 -9.44
CA GLY A 3 2.88 -2.51 -9.75
C GLY A 3 3.69 -2.59 -11.04
N GLU A 4 4.12 -1.46 -11.60
CA GLU A 4 5.14 -1.43 -12.65
C GLU A 4 6.48 -1.04 -12.02
N ASP A 5 7.55 -1.72 -12.45
CA ASP A 5 8.93 -1.77 -11.93
C ASP A 5 9.65 -0.42 -11.78
N ALA A 6 8.94 0.70 -11.90
CA ALA A 6 9.43 2.07 -11.83
C ALA A 6 10.07 2.46 -10.48
N LEU A 7 9.78 1.71 -9.39
CA LEU A 7 10.35 1.99 -8.06
C LEU A 7 11.59 1.16 -7.71
N GLY A 8 12.01 0.22 -8.57
CA GLY A 8 13.31 -0.44 -8.43
C GLY A 8 13.49 -1.22 -7.11
N TYR A 9 12.49 -1.99 -6.68
CA TYR A 9 12.59 -2.89 -5.52
C TYR A 9 13.64 -3.98 -5.76
N LYS A 10 14.90 -3.70 -5.43
CA LYS A 10 16.02 -4.64 -5.54
C LYS A 10 15.97 -5.66 -4.39
N ASN A 11 16.33 -6.91 -4.69
CA ASN A 11 16.42 -8.03 -3.74
C ASN A 11 15.09 -8.57 -3.19
N MET A 12 14.03 -8.55 -4.00
CA MET A 12 12.79 -9.25 -3.63
C MET A 12 12.98 -10.78 -3.65
N PRO A 13 12.43 -11.52 -2.66
CA PRO A 13 12.36 -12.97 -2.72
C PRO A 13 11.70 -13.44 -4.03
N SER A 14 12.15 -14.57 -4.56
CA SER A 14 11.68 -15.10 -5.85
C SER A 14 10.18 -15.41 -5.91
N LYS A 15 9.49 -15.51 -4.76
CA LYS A 15 8.04 -15.77 -4.65
C LYS A 15 7.22 -14.53 -4.27
N THR A 16 7.78 -13.34 -4.42
CA THR A 16 7.05 -12.09 -4.14
C THR A 16 5.86 -11.96 -5.09
N GLN A 17 4.70 -11.59 -4.54
CA GLN A 17 3.51 -11.26 -5.31
C GLN A 17 3.30 -9.75 -5.29
N PHE A 18 3.30 -9.14 -6.46
CA PHE A 18 2.94 -7.73 -6.63
C PHE A 18 1.43 -7.66 -6.84
N VAL A 19 0.73 -7.05 -5.89
CA VAL A 19 -0.72 -6.95 -5.91
C VAL A 19 -1.17 -5.63 -6.51
N LYS A 20 -2.39 -5.62 -7.04
CA LYS A 20 -3.07 -4.47 -7.62
C LYS A 20 -4.44 -4.30 -6.97
N HIS A 21 -5.05 -3.13 -7.17
CA HIS A 21 -6.42 -2.91 -6.76
C HIS A 21 -7.36 -4.03 -7.23
N ARG A 22 -8.20 -4.52 -6.30
CA ARG A 22 -9.18 -5.62 -6.44
C ARG A 22 -8.58 -7.02 -6.50
N ASP A 23 -7.27 -7.17 -6.36
CA ASP A 23 -6.70 -8.50 -6.14
C ASP A 23 -7.24 -9.10 -4.85
N ILE A 24 -7.41 -10.42 -4.86
CA ILE A 24 -7.92 -11.18 -3.72
C ILE A 24 -6.82 -12.11 -3.21
N ILE A 25 -6.49 -11.95 -1.93
CA ILE A 25 -5.60 -12.85 -1.20
C ILE A 25 -6.45 -13.72 -0.29
N GLN A 26 -6.33 -15.04 -0.44
CA GLN A 26 -7.00 -16.02 0.40
C GLN A 26 -6.04 -16.57 1.45
N VAL A 27 -6.43 -16.50 2.71
CA VAL A 27 -5.68 -17.07 3.85
C VAL A 27 -6.60 -18.02 4.59
N GLY A 28 -6.58 -19.30 4.20
CA GLY A 28 -7.58 -20.26 4.67
C GLY A 28 -8.99 -19.82 4.26
N ASN A 29 -9.86 -19.59 5.24
CA ASN A 29 -11.23 -19.10 5.04
C ASN A 29 -11.36 -17.57 5.16
N VAL A 30 -10.25 -16.84 5.23
CA VAL A 30 -10.23 -15.37 5.29
C VAL A 30 -9.96 -14.83 3.90
N LYS A 31 -10.86 -13.95 3.43
CA LYS A 31 -10.69 -13.20 2.18
C LYS A 31 -10.15 -11.81 2.50
N LEU A 32 -9.04 -11.44 1.89
CA LEU A 32 -8.48 -10.09 1.89
C LEU A 32 -8.58 -9.51 0.48
N GLU A 33 -9.33 -8.43 0.32
CA GLU A 33 -9.40 -7.67 -0.93
C GLU A 33 -8.47 -6.46 -0.87
N VAL A 34 -7.65 -6.31 -1.91
CA VAL A 34 -6.68 -5.21 -2.02
C VAL A 34 -7.38 -3.94 -2.51
N LEU A 35 -7.32 -2.88 -1.71
CA LEU A 35 -7.81 -1.56 -2.06
C LEU A 35 -6.62 -0.64 -2.29
N HIS A 36 -6.48 -0.07 -3.50
CA HIS A 36 -5.53 1.02 -3.70
C HIS A 36 -6.05 2.25 -2.97
N THR A 37 -5.25 2.74 -2.02
CA THR A 37 -5.59 3.88 -1.16
C THR A 37 -4.43 4.88 -1.20
N PRO A 38 -4.20 5.53 -2.36
CA PRO A 38 -3.11 6.48 -2.50
C PRO A 38 -3.34 7.69 -1.59
N GLY A 39 -2.27 8.20 -1.00
CA GLY A 39 -2.34 9.36 -0.11
C GLY A 39 -1.06 9.51 0.68
N HIS A 40 -0.93 8.74 1.76
CA HIS A 40 0.29 8.74 2.56
C HIS A 40 1.50 8.39 1.70
N THR A 41 1.44 7.31 0.90
CA THR A 41 2.31 7.04 -0.25
C THR A 41 1.50 6.83 -1.54
N PRO A 42 2.05 7.08 -2.75
CA PRO A 42 1.35 6.81 -4.02
C PRO A 42 0.96 5.34 -4.23
N GLU A 43 1.76 4.41 -3.70
CA GLU A 43 1.57 2.96 -3.78
C GLU A 43 0.85 2.35 -2.56
N SER A 44 0.37 3.18 -1.65
CA SER A 44 -0.32 2.73 -0.43
C SER A 44 -1.55 1.89 -0.78
N ILE A 45 -1.63 0.70 -0.18
CA ILE A 45 -2.77 -0.21 -0.29
C ILE A 45 -3.34 -0.52 1.11
N SER A 46 -4.64 -0.76 1.16
CA SER A 46 -5.36 -1.25 2.33
C SER A 46 -5.96 -2.65 2.04
N PHE A 47 -6.24 -3.43 3.08
CA PHE A 47 -6.85 -4.76 2.92
C PHE A 47 -8.22 -4.83 3.58
N LEU A 48 -9.26 -5.09 2.79
CA LEU A 48 -10.61 -5.29 3.26
C LEU A 48 -10.81 -6.77 3.63
N LEU A 49 -11.06 -7.04 4.91
CA LEU A 49 -11.18 -8.40 5.45
C LEU A 49 -12.63 -8.88 5.48
N THR A 50 -12.85 -10.10 5.03
CA THR A 50 -14.10 -10.87 5.22
C THR A 50 -13.77 -12.25 5.79
N ASP A 51 -14.34 -12.61 6.94
CA ASP A 51 -14.25 -13.96 7.50
C ASP A 51 -15.34 -14.86 6.90
N LEU A 52 -14.98 -15.63 5.86
CA LEU A 52 -15.89 -16.60 5.25
C LEU A 52 -16.03 -17.86 6.13
N GLY A 53 -15.08 -18.13 7.02
CA GLY A 53 -15.09 -19.28 7.92
C GLY A 53 -16.15 -19.15 9.01
N GLY A 54 -16.37 -17.93 9.49
CA GLY A 54 -17.49 -17.57 10.36
C GLY A 54 -18.84 -17.43 9.63
N GLY A 55 -18.88 -17.67 8.31
CA GLY A 55 -20.09 -17.55 7.49
C GLY A 55 -20.48 -16.10 7.13
N SER A 56 -19.57 -15.13 7.31
CA SER A 56 -19.87 -13.74 6.95
C SER A 56 -19.85 -13.54 5.43
N SER A 57 -20.87 -12.88 4.91
CA SER A 57 -20.92 -12.40 3.52
C SER A 57 -20.55 -10.92 3.39
N VAL A 58 -20.28 -10.23 4.51
CA VAL A 58 -19.97 -8.80 4.56
C VAL A 58 -18.59 -8.55 5.17
N PRO A 59 -17.88 -7.48 4.74
CA PRO A 59 -16.60 -7.13 5.32
C PRO A 59 -16.69 -6.85 6.82
N MET A 60 -15.72 -7.35 7.57
CA MET A 60 -15.65 -7.17 9.03
C MET A 60 -14.75 -6.00 9.44
N GLY A 61 -13.76 -5.67 8.61
CA GLY A 61 -12.78 -4.65 8.96
C GLY A 61 -11.84 -4.32 7.82
N LEU A 62 -11.06 -3.26 8.03
CA LEU A 62 -10.08 -2.74 7.09
C LEU A 62 -8.74 -2.65 7.80
N PHE A 63 -7.70 -3.26 7.23
CA PHE A 63 -6.32 -2.93 7.56
C PHE A 63 -5.92 -1.72 6.70
N SER A 64 -5.99 -0.52 7.29
CA SER A 64 -5.79 0.75 6.60
C SER A 64 -4.32 1.14 6.40
N GLY A 65 -3.38 0.45 7.06
CA GLY A 65 -2.00 0.93 7.15
C GLY A 65 -1.95 2.35 7.72
N ASP A 66 -1.14 3.21 7.12
CA ASP A 66 -1.03 4.62 7.49
C ASP A 66 -2.05 5.52 6.76
N PHE A 67 -3.06 4.95 6.09
CA PHE A 67 -4.06 5.74 5.36
C PHE A 67 -5.09 6.39 6.30
N ILE A 68 -5.63 5.60 7.24
CA ILE A 68 -6.64 6.05 8.21
C ILE A 68 -6.20 5.64 9.60
N PHE A 69 -6.13 6.61 10.52
CA PHE A 69 -5.89 6.40 11.94
C PHE A 69 -7.19 6.58 12.74
N VAL A 70 -7.21 6.09 13.97
CA VAL A 70 -8.34 6.34 14.88
C VAL A 70 -8.35 7.83 15.25
N GLY A 71 -9.25 8.59 14.61
CA GLY A 71 -9.42 10.03 14.88
C GLY A 71 -8.49 10.97 14.08
N ASP A 72 -7.70 10.45 13.14
CA ASP A 72 -6.86 11.25 12.23
C ASP A 72 -6.72 10.53 10.87
N ILE A 73 -6.31 11.26 9.83
CA ILE A 73 -5.96 10.68 8.52
C ILE A 73 -4.44 10.65 8.37
N GLY A 74 -3.93 9.71 7.57
CA GLY A 74 -2.53 9.66 7.19
C GLY A 74 -2.05 10.99 6.62
N ARG A 75 -1.23 11.73 7.36
CA ARG A 75 -0.69 13.00 6.84
C ARG A 75 0.29 12.70 5.70
N PRO A 76 0.13 13.32 4.52
CA PRO A 76 1.04 13.13 3.39
C PRO A 76 2.43 13.76 3.64
N ASP A 77 2.52 14.66 4.63
CA ASP A 77 3.68 15.53 4.87
C ASP A 77 4.99 14.80 5.22
N LEU A 78 4.93 13.53 5.68
CA LEU A 78 6.13 12.80 6.10
C LEU A 78 6.92 12.23 4.92
N LEU A 79 6.25 11.93 3.79
CA LEU A 79 6.94 11.49 2.58
C LEU A 79 7.65 12.62 1.83
N GLU A 80 7.08 13.83 1.84
CA GLU A 80 7.75 14.97 1.19
C GLU A 80 9.13 15.26 1.82
N LYS A 81 9.26 15.05 3.14
CA LYS A 81 10.53 15.22 3.86
C LYS A 81 11.51 14.06 3.66
N SER A 82 11.05 12.83 3.47
CA SER A 82 11.93 11.69 3.23
C SER A 82 12.35 11.53 1.76
N VAL A 83 11.63 12.16 0.83
CA VAL A 83 12.00 12.24 -0.60
C VAL A 83 12.99 13.38 -0.90
N GLN A 84 13.18 14.32 0.03
CA GLN A 84 14.29 15.28 -0.07
C GLN A 84 15.58 14.67 0.47
N ILE A 85 16.60 14.61 -0.40
CA ILE A 85 17.98 14.10 -0.25
C ILE A 85 18.08 12.62 -0.69
N LYS A 86 18.56 12.33 -1.92
CA LYS A 86 19.96 12.57 -2.33
C LYS A 86 20.06 12.56 -3.88
N GLY A 87 20.29 13.72 -4.51
CA GLY A 87 20.73 13.75 -5.93
C GLY A 87 20.38 14.93 -6.84
N SER A 88 19.88 16.08 -6.38
CA SER A 88 19.53 17.21 -7.28
C SER A 88 20.27 18.52 -7.04
N THR A 89 21.39 18.53 -6.32
CA THR A 89 22.29 19.69 -6.23
C THR A 89 23.59 19.46 -6.98
N GLU A 90 23.50 19.23 -8.29
CA GLU A 90 24.61 19.50 -9.23
C GLU A 90 24.15 19.46 -10.70
N ILE A 91 23.15 20.27 -11.04
CA ILE A 91 22.92 20.75 -12.43
C ILE A 91 22.32 22.17 -12.49
N SER A 92 22.28 22.92 -11.40
CA SER A 92 22.01 24.37 -11.41
C SER A 92 23.20 25.13 -10.86
N ALA A 93 24.33 25.00 -11.56
CA ALA A 93 25.43 25.94 -11.48
C ALA A 93 26.33 25.83 -12.73
N LYS A 94 25.73 26.02 -13.92
CA LYS A 94 26.31 26.86 -14.98
C LYS A 94 25.30 27.12 -16.08
#